data_AF-U3P6L0-F1
#
_entry.id   AF-U3P6L0-F1
#
_cell.length_a   1.000
_cell.length_b   1.000
_cell.length_c   1.000
_cell.angle_alpha   90.00
_cell.angle_beta   90.00
_cell.angle_gamma   90.00
#
_symmetry.space_group_name_H-M   'P 1'
#
loop_
_entity.id
_entity.type
_entity.pdbx_description
1 polymer ?
#
loop_
_entity_poly.entity_id
_entity_poly.type
_entity_poly.pdbx_seq_one_letter_code
_entity_poly.pdbx_strand_id
1 'polypeptide(L)'
;MMTAKTVGFAVAEEDEAGLKELVDHFGHGNRSEFLRVAMQRMRHELFAERMSRLQAEAREELGGRVVSRDEVDALVKRVLADSRPAHSA
;
A
#
# COMPACT_ATOMS: atom_id res chain seq x y z
N MET A 1 -7.12 -19.11 20.27
CA MET A 1 -6.41 -18.08 21.05
C MET A 1 -5.32 -17.48 20.17
N MET A 2 -5.23 -16.15 20.05
CA MET A 2 -4.06 -15.50 19.44
C MET A 2 -2.94 -15.44 20.47
N THR A 3 -1.95 -16.31 20.34
CA THR A 3 -0.74 -16.29 21.17
C THR A 3 0.17 -15.18 20.65
N ALA A 4 0.36 -14.12 21.44
CA ALA A 4 1.36 -13.11 21.13
C ALA A 4 2.76 -13.73 21.28
N LYS A 5 3.58 -13.66 20.23
CA LYS A 5 4.99 -14.06 20.28
C LYS A 5 5.84 -12.83 20.57
N THR A 6 6.68 -12.91 21.59
CA THR A 6 7.65 -11.85 21.87
C THR A 6 8.71 -11.81 20.77
N VAL A 7 8.92 -10.64 20.20
CA VAL A 7 9.99 -10.35 19.24
C VAL A 7 10.96 -9.37 19.91
N GLY A 8 12.22 -9.75 20.03
CA GLY A 8 13.28 -8.88 20.54
C GLY A 8 13.91 -8.08 19.40
N PHE A 9 14.05 -6.78 19.58
CA PHE A 9 14.76 -5.90 18.66
C PHE A 9 16.06 -5.43 19.31
N ALA A 10 17.14 -5.38 18.53
CA ALA A 10 18.32 -4.64 18.91
C ALA A 10 18.07 -3.16 18.64
N VAL A 11 18.44 -2.31 19.60
CA VAL A 11 18.31 -0.86 19.53
C VAL A 11 19.67 -0.29 19.90
N ALA A 12 20.12 0.74 19.18
CA ALA A 12 21.36 1.42 19.52
C ALA A 12 21.21 2.12 20.88
N GLU A 13 22.29 2.24 21.66
CA GLU A 13 22.20 2.82 23.01
C GLU A 13 21.70 4.28 22.96
N GLU A 14 22.11 5.02 21.93
CA GLU A 14 21.67 6.39 21.67
C GLU A 14 20.16 6.53 21.41
N ASP A 15 19.52 5.48 20.91
CA ASP A 15 18.10 5.49 20.56
C ASP A 15 17.20 5.05 21.73
N GLU A 16 17.77 4.53 22.83
CA GLU A 16 16.99 3.96 23.94
C GLU A 16 16.07 5.01 24.60
N ALA A 17 16.60 6.21 24.83
CA ALA A 17 15.85 7.30 25.45
C ALA A 17 14.66 7.74 24.55
N GLY A 18 14.92 7.88 23.25
CA GLY A 18 13.89 8.25 22.27
C GLY A 18 12.84 7.15 22.13
N LEU A 19 13.27 5.88 22.06
CA LEU A 19 12.34 4.75 22.02
C LEU A 19 11.46 4.70 23.27
N LYS A 20 12.02 4.96 24.45
CA LYS A 20 11.25 5.01 25.69
C LYS A 20 10.18 6.09 25.64
N GLU A 21 10.54 7.31 25.23
CA GLU A 21 9.58 8.42 25.08
C GLU A 21 8.45 8.06 24.11
N LEU A 22 8.79 7.48 22.96
CA LEU A 22 7.80 7.08 21.95
C LEU A 22 6.89 5.95 22.45
N VAL A 23 7.42 4.99 23.20
CA VAL A 23 6.63 3.91 23.81
C VAL A 23 5.69 4.47 24.89
N ASP A 24 6.17 5.40 25.71
CA ASP A 24 5.34 6.03 26.73
C ASP A 24 4.20 6.84 26.11
N HIS A 25 4.50 7.61 25.06
CA HIS A 25 3.52 8.48 24.40
C HIS A 25 2.53 7.71 23.50
N PHE A 26 3.02 6.91 22.55
CA PHE A 26 2.19 6.25 21.54
C PHE A 26 1.75 4.83 21.93
N GLY A 27 2.50 4.17 22.83
CA GLY A 27 2.20 2.83 23.31
C GLY A 27 1.65 2.79 24.74
N HIS A 28 1.47 3.93 25.39
CA HIS A 28 1.06 4.03 26.79
C HIS A 28 1.95 3.20 27.74
N GLY A 29 3.25 3.19 27.47
CA GLY A 29 4.25 2.40 28.21
C GLY A 29 4.37 0.94 27.76
N ASN A 30 3.54 0.48 26.81
CA ASN A 30 3.57 -0.88 26.30
C ASN A 30 4.24 -0.95 24.91
N ARG A 31 5.41 -1.62 24.85
CA ARG A 31 6.16 -1.83 23.60
C ARG A 31 5.36 -2.57 22.52
N SER A 32 4.47 -3.50 22.89
CA SER A 32 3.62 -4.20 21.94
C SER A 32 2.56 -3.28 21.32
N GLU A 33 1.97 -2.37 22.10
CA GLU A 33 1.03 -1.38 21.57
C GLU A 33 1.73 -0.35 20.69
N PHE A 34 2.88 0.16 21.15
CA PHE A 34 3.74 1.03 20.34
C PHE A 34 4.05 0.40 18.98
N LEU A 35 4.48 -0.87 18.97
CA LEU A 35 4.79 -1.58 17.75
C LEU A 35 3.56 -1.74 16.84
N ARG A 36 2.37 -1.99 17.39
CA ARG A 36 1.13 -2.06 16.60
C ARG A 36 0.82 -0.73 15.92
N VAL A 37 0.94 0.38 16.66
CA VAL A 37 0.72 1.73 16.12
C VAL A 37 1.76 2.05 15.03
N ALA A 38 3.04 1.77 15.30
CA ALA A 38 4.12 1.98 14.33
C ALA A 38 3.88 1.17 13.04
N MET A 39 3.57 -0.12 13.16
CA MET A 39 3.27 -0.98 12.00
C MET A 39 2.07 -0.48 11.20
N GLN A 40 1.03 0.04 11.85
CA GLN A 40 -0.13 0.60 11.16
C GLN A 40 0.23 1.85 10.36
N ARG A 41 1.02 2.76 10.94
CA ARG A 41 1.50 3.97 10.26
C ARG A 41 2.37 3.62 9.05
N MET A 42 3.37 2.77 9.23
CA MET A 42 4.26 2.35 8.15
C MET A 42 3.51 1.62 7.02
N ARG A 43 2.44 0.87 7.34
CA ARG A 43 1.60 0.23 6.31
C ARG A 43 0.88 1.26 5.44
N HIS A 44 0.39 2.36 6.03
CA HIS A 44 -0.25 3.42 5.27
C HIS A 44 0.77 4.14 4.37
N GLU A 45 1.98 4.38 4.86
CA GLU A 45 3.08 4.96 4.08
C GLU A 45 3.43 4.07 2.87
N LEU A 46 3.68 2.78 3.10
CA LEU A 46 3.95 1.82 2.02
C LEU A 46 2.82 1.76 0.99
N PHE A 47 1.57 1.84 1.44
CA PHE A 47 0.43 1.87 0.53
C PHE A 47 0.40 3.15 -0.30
N ALA A 48 0.65 4.31 0.32
CA ALA A 48 0.71 5.59 -0.36
C ALA A 48 1.84 5.62 -1.41
N GLU A 49 3.03 5.13 -1.07
CA GLU A 49 4.16 4.99 -1.99
C GLU A 49 3.80 4.11 -3.19
N ARG A 50 3.20 2.94 -2.94
CA ARG A 50 2.76 2.03 -3.99
C ARG A 50 1.73 2.69 -4.92
N MET A 51 0.76 3.40 -4.36
CA MET A 51 -0.24 4.11 -5.17
C MET A 51 0.37 5.24 -5.99
N SER A 52 1.27 6.02 -5.40
CA SER A 52 1.98 7.09 -6.12
C SER A 52 2.81 6.52 -7.27
N ARG A 53 3.50 5.40 -7.05
CA ARG A 53 4.26 4.71 -8.09
C ARG A 53 3.37 4.24 -9.24
N LEU A 54 2.26 3.56 -8.93
CA LEU A 54 1.30 3.10 -9.94
C LEU A 54 0.72 4.26 -10.76
N GLN A 55 0.45 5.41 -10.13
CA GLN A 55 -0.01 6.60 -10.83
C GLN A 55 1.05 7.18 -11.77
N ALA A 56 2.32 7.19 -11.34
CA ALA A 56 3.43 7.65 -12.17
C ALA A 56 3.63 6.74 -13.39
N GLU A 57 3.64 5.42 -13.19
CA GLU A 57 3.74 4.41 -14.26
C GLU A 57 2.59 4.57 -15.27
N ALA A 58 1.34 4.66 -14.81
CA ALA A 58 0.19 4.86 -15.69
C ALA A 58 0.25 6.19 -16.48
N ARG A 59 0.75 7.27 -15.85
CA ARG A 59 0.91 8.57 -16.53
C ARG A 59 1.99 8.51 -17.61
N GLU A 60 3.07 7.79 -17.37
CA GLU A 60 4.14 7.55 -18.36
C GLU A 60 3.62 6.73 -19.54
N GLU A 61 2.94 5.61 -19.28
CA GLU A 61 2.37 4.74 -20.32
C GLU A 61 1.35 5.46 -21.21
N LEU A 62 0.51 6.32 -20.62
CA LEU A 62 -0.48 7.12 -21.35
C LEU A 62 0.11 8.35 -22.03
N GLY A 63 1.41 8.63 -21.88
CA GLY A 63 2.06 9.83 -22.41
C GLY A 63 1.42 11.12 -21.87
N GLY A 64 0.94 11.10 -20.63
CA GLY A 64 0.20 12.20 -20.01
C GLY A 64 -1.24 12.38 -20.49
N ARG A 65 -1.78 11.49 -21.34
CA ARG A 65 -3.20 11.53 -21.73
C ARG A 65 -4.08 11.09 -20.57
N VAL A 66 -5.19 11.81 -20.40
CA VAL A 66 -6.29 11.39 -19.53
C VAL A 66 -7.32 10.71 -20.41
N VAL A 67 -7.69 9.47 -20.09
CA VAL A 67 -8.71 8.71 -20.82
C VAL A 67 -10.01 8.77 -20.04
N SER A 68 -11.10 9.18 -20.69
CA SER A 68 -12.43 9.23 -20.09
C SER A 68 -13.01 7.83 -19.92
N ARG A 69 -14.02 7.71 -19.03
CA ARG A 69 -14.76 6.46 -18.84
C ARG A 69 -15.38 5.95 -20.14
N ASP A 70 -15.96 6.84 -20.93
CA ASP A 70 -16.63 6.48 -22.19
C ASP A 70 -15.63 5.92 -23.22
N GLU A 71 -14.42 6.48 -23.27
CA GLU A 71 -13.34 5.96 -24.12
C GLU A 71 -12.88 4.56 -23.67
N VAL A 72 -12.77 4.33 -22.36
CA VAL A 72 -12.45 3.00 -21.82
C VAL A 72 -13.56 2.00 -22.16
N ASP A 73 -14.83 2.38 -21.95
CA ASP A 73 -15.97 1.51 -22.22
C ASP A 73 -16.06 1.16 -23.73
N ALA A 74 -15.80 2.12 -24.60
CA ALA A 74 -15.74 1.90 -26.05
C ALA A 74 -14.58 0.95 -26.43
N LEU A 75 -13.40 1.12 -25.81
CA LEU A 75 -12.24 0.27 -26.04
C LEU A 75 -12.51 -1.18 -25.61
N VAL A 76 -13.08 -1.38 -24.42
CA VAL A 76 -13.42 -2.71 -23.89
C VAL A 76 -14.45 -3.39 -24.80
N LYS A 77 -15.51 -2.68 -25.21
CA LYS A 77 -16.51 -3.23 -26.14
C LYS A 77 -15.90 -3.67 -27.47
N ARG A 78 -14.98 -2.87 -28.02
CA ARG A 78 -14.26 -3.20 -29.26
C ARG A 78 -13.42 -4.46 -29.10
N VAL A 79 -12.57 -4.54 -28.07
CA VAL A 79 -11.70 -5.71 -27.83
C VAL A 79 -12.53 -6.98 -27.63
N LEU A 80 -13.65 -6.90 -26.90
CA LEU A 80 -14.55 -8.05 -26.69
C LEU A 80 -15.29 -8.48 -27.96
N ALA A 81 -15.57 -7.55 -28.88
CA ALA A 81 -16.15 -7.86 -30.18
C ALA A 81 -15.11 -8.57 -31.08
N ASP A 82 -13.87 -8.07 -31.10
CA ASP A 82 -12.77 -8.63 -31.90
C ASP A 82 -12.30 -10.00 -31.38
N SER A 83 -12.43 -10.25 -30.08
CA SER A 83 -12.03 -11.52 -29.44
C SER A 83 -13.08 -12.63 -29.55
N ARG A 84 -14.27 -12.34 -30.10
CA ARG A 84 -15.34 -13.33 -30.25
C ARG A 84 -15.04 -14.17 -31.49
N PRO A 85 -14.71 -15.48 -31.38
CA PRO A 85 -14.45 -16.29 -32.56
C PRO A 85 -15.71 -16.32 -33.42
N ALA A 86 -15.54 -16.21 -34.73
CA ALA A 86 -16.59 -16.44 -35.70
C ALA A 86 -17.08 -17.88 -35.57
N HIS A 87 -18.05 -18.13 -34.69
CA HIS A 87 -18.78 -19.37 -34.70
C HIS A 87 -19.70 -19.32 -35.92
N SER A 88 -19.18 -19.88 -37.01
CA SER A 88 -19.91 -20.21 -38.22
C SER A 88 -21.09 -21.11 -37.86
N ALA A 89 -22.30 -20.58 -38.07
CA ALA A 89 -23.49 -21.38 -38.31
C ALA A 89 -23.48 -21.87 -39.76
#